data_AF-A0A660MY40-F1
#
_entry.id   AF-A0A660MY40-F1
#
_cell.length_a   1.000
_cell.length_b   1.000
_cell.length_c   1.000
_cell.angle_alpha   90.00
_cell.angle_beta   90.00
_cell.angle_gamma   90.00
#
_symmetry.space_group_name_H-M   'P 1'
#
loop_
_entity.id
_entity.type
_entity.pdbx_description
1 polymer ?
#
loop_
_entity_poly.entity_id
_entity_poly.type
_entity_poly.pdbx_seq_one_letter_code
_entity_poly.pdbx_strand_id
1 'polypeptide(L)'
;LLYNNDQPIGELSYVVKVVFSKMKNFFDEQNQKYEEKIVKRNKENGAKGGRPPNKKPKKPTGLKGNPNKPKQTLTETDTDTSNSLSNERENNSNELLDTSNNSLFILKYNTQTGQIEKTETNIVLYGKMDGDVEKVLAMIKGNNDGALDGSIKSNRNDAKNLAKKLQKLPAVEKGKTSWEMVLAMILGVMKDDKYYGSKLSSPKEIYDNFGKLVTQSRIKIQEMQQKQRKKSKGVF
;
A
#
# COMPACT_ATOMS: atom_id res chain seq x y z
N LEU A 1 -32.97 3.19 15.08
CA LEU A 1 -32.01 3.84 16.00
C LEU A 1 -32.23 5.35 15.91
N LEU A 2 -33.02 5.89 16.83
CA LEU A 2 -33.29 7.33 16.95
C LEU A 2 -32.13 7.95 17.74
N TYR A 3 -31.35 8.81 17.08
CA TYR A 3 -30.43 9.71 17.77
C TYR A 3 -31.21 10.98 18.07
N ASN A 4 -31.72 11.08 19.30
CA ASN A 4 -32.25 12.32 19.85
C ASN A 4 -31.11 13.33 19.96
N ASN A 5 -31.28 14.50 19.33
CA ASN A 5 -31.13 15.82 19.93
C ASN A 5 -31.07 16.87 18.81
N ASP A 6 -32.20 17.56 18.60
CA ASP A 6 -32.35 18.75 17.76
C ASP A 6 -31.59 19.97 18.34
N GLN A 7 -30.30 19.79 18.62
CA GLN A 7 -29.37 20.91 18.81
C GLN A 7 -29.05 21.45 17.41
N PRO A 8 -29.04 22.78 17.18
CA PRO A 8 -28.47 23.31 15.95
C PRO A 8 -27.05 22.74 15.86
N ILE A 9 -26.72 22.06 14.76
CA ILE A 9 -25.37 21.55 14.51
C ILE A 9 -24.45 22.76 14.64
N GLY A 10 -23.80 22.88 15.81
CA GLY A 10 -22.79 23.89 16.04
C GLY A 10 -21.77 23.79 14.93
N GLU A 11 -21.24 24.93 14.49
CA GLU A 11 -20.30 24.97 13.38
C GLU A 11 -19.24 23.89 13.56
N LEU A 12 -19.21 22.91 12.64
CA LEU A 12 -18.24 21.82 12.70
C LEU A 12 -16.85 22.43 12.86
N SER A 13 -16.10 21.98 13.86
CA SER A 13 -14.74 22.46 14.07
C SER A 13 -13.94 22.29 12.78
N TYR A 14 -13.00 23.21 12.52
CA TYR A 14 -12.20 23.20 11.30
C TYR A 14 -11.53 21.84 11.05
N VAL A 15 -11.06 21.18 12.11
CA VAL A 15 -10.46 19.84 12.06
C VAL A 15 -11.45 18.81 11.54
N VAL A 16 -12.70 18.84 12.01
CA VAL A 16 -13.75 17.92 11.58
C VAL A 16 -14.13 18.17 10.11
N LYS A 17 -14.20 19.44 9.66
CA LYS A 17 -14.42 19.79 8.25
C LYS A 17 -13.31 19.24 7.34
N VAL A 18 -12.05 19.31 7.77
CA VAL A 18 -10.90 18.77 7.02
C VAL A 18 -10.92 17.24 6.97
N VAL A 19 -11.32 16.56 8.04
CA VAL A 19 -11.47 15.09 8.04
C VAL A 19 -12.59 14.67 7.08
N PHE A 20 -13.74 15.32 7.13
CA PHE A 20 -14.85 15.02 6.22
C PHE A 20 -14.51 15.32 4.76
N SER A 21 -13.79 16.41 4.47
CA SER A 21 -13.39 16.70 3.09
C SER A 21 -12.44 15.65 2.52
N LYS A 22 -11.50 15.14 3.33
CA LYS A 22 -10.65 14.00 2.95
C LYS A 22 -11.45 12.73 2.70
N MET A 23 -12.40 12.40 3.58
CA MET A 23 -13.26 11.24 3.40
C MET A 23 -14.09 11.34 2.12
N LYS A 24 -14.68 12.52 1.85
CA LYS A 24 -15.43 12.77 0.62
C LYS A 24 -14.56 12.59 -0.62
N ASN A 25 -13.38 13.21 -0.66
CA ASN A 25 -12.46 13.07 -1.79
C ASN A 25 -12.04 11.61 -2.02
N PHE A 26 -11.81 10.84 -0.95
CA PHE A 26 -11.52 9.42 -1.06
C PHE A 26 -12.66 8.66 -1.76
N PHE A 27 -13.90 8.85 -1.31
CA PHE A 27 -15.05 8.16 -1.90
C PHE A 27 -15.32 8.61 -3.35
N ASP A 28 -15.16 9.90 -3.65
CA ASP A 28 -15.30 10.43 -5.01
C ASP A 28 -14.27 9.81 -5.96
N GLU A 29 -13.00 9.67 -5.52
CA GLU A 29 -11.97 8.97 -6.30
C GLU A 29 -12.26 7.48 -6.49
N GLN A 30 -12.76 6.80 -5.44
CA GLN A 30 -13.10 5.38 -5.56
C GLN A 30 -14.26 5.17 -6.53
N ASN A 31 -15.28 6.04 -6.49
CA ASN A 31 -16.39 6.02 -7.44
C ASN A 31 -15.90 6.24 -8.87
N GLN A 32 -15.04 7.23 -9.09
CA GLN A 32 -14.48 7.47 -10.42
C GLN A 32 -13.68 6.25 -10.92
N LYS A 33 -12.84 5.64 -10.07
CA LYS A 33 -12.07 4.44 -10.42
C LYS A 33 -12.99 3.25 -10.73
N TYR A 34 -14.08 3.08 -9.98
CA TYR A 34 -15.07 2.04 -10.23
C TYR A 34 -15.76 2.23 -11.59
N GLU A 35 -16.23 3.44 -11.88
CA GLU A 35 -16.85 3.78 -13.17
C GLU A 35 -15.89 3.54 -14.34
N GLU A 36 -14.67 4.06 -14.26
CA GLU A 36 -13.70 3.96 -15.35
C GLU A 36 -13.17 2.55 -15.59
N LYS A 37 -12.88 1.78 -14.52
CA LYS A 37 -12.19 0.48 -14.64
C LYS A 37 -13.11 -0.72 -14.61
N ILE A 38 -14.21 -0.63 -13.87
CA ILE A 38 -15.11 -1.76 -13.66
C ILE A 38 -16.31 -1.62 -14.57
N VAL A 39 -17.05 -0.51 -14.50
CA VAL A 39 -18.28 -0.32 -15.28
C VAL A 39 -17.97 -0.30 -16.78
N LYS A 40 -17.01 0.52 -17.22
CA LYS A 40 -16.65 0.59 -18.65
C LYS A 40 -16.13 -0.75 -19.19
N ARG A 41 -15.25 -1.44 -18.46
CA ARG A 41 -14.75 -2.78 -18.82
C ARG A 41 -15.87 -3.82 -18.89
N ASN A 42 -16.78 -3.81 -17.91
CA ASN A 42 -17.91 -4.74 -17.89
C ASN A 42 -18.90 -4.45 -19.02
N LYS A 43 -19.14 -3.17 -19.35
CA LYS A 43 -19.95 -2.74 -20.49
C LYS A 43 -19.33 -3.19 -21.82
N GLU A 44 -18.03 -3.00 -22.00
CA GLU A 44 -17.29 -3.46 -23.18
C GLU A 44 -17.28 -5.00 -23.28
N ASN A 45 -17.07 -5.71 -22.17
CA ASN A 45 -17.10 -7.17 -22.15
C ASN A 45 -18.51 -7.71 -22.39
N GLY A 46 -19.55 -7.06 -21.83
CA GLY A 46 -20.95 -7.38 -22.08
C GLY A 46 -21.33 -7.20 -23.54
N ALA A 47 -20.90 -6.10 -24.17
CA ALA A 47 -21.06 -5.89 -25.62
C ALA A 47 -20.36 -6.97 -26.46
N LYS A 48 -19.27 -7.56 -25.95
CA LYS A 48 -18.54 -8.67 -26.56
C LYS A 48 -19.07 -10.06 -26.16
N GLY A 49 -20.22 -10.14 -25.48
CA GLY A 49 -20.89 -11.40 -25.13
C GLY A 49 -20.61 -11.93 -23.73
N GLY A 50 -19.96 -11.15 -22.85
CA GLY A 50 -19.78 -11.39 -21.41
C GLY A 50 -18.82 -12.52 -21.04
N ARG A 51 -18.87 -13.66 -21.73
CA ARG A 51 -18.04 -14.84 -21.47
C ARG A 51 -16.85 -14.86 -22.43
N PRO A 52 -15.60 -14.81 -21.93
CA PRO A 52 -14.44 -14.97 -22.79
C PRO A 52 -14.49 -16.35 -23.49
N PRO A 53 -14.27 -16.42 -24.81
CA PRO A 53 -14.39 -17.66 -25.55
C PRO A 53 -13.18 -18.54 -25.26
N ASN A 54 -13.27 -19.43 -24.28
CA ASN A 54 -12.17 -20.34 -23.98
C ASN A 54 -12.06 -21.54 -24.97
N LYS A 55 -12.85 -21.49 -26.05
CA LYS A 55 -12.83 -22.33 -27.28
C LYS A 55 -13.91 -21.75 -28.20
N LYS A 56 -13.76 -21.89 -29.53
CA LYS A 56 -14.85 -21.56 -30.47
C LYS A 56 -16.14 -22.20 -29.96
N PRO A 57 -17.26 -21.48 -29.80
CA PRO A 57 -18.52 -22.11 -29.44
C PRO A 57 -18.77 -23.21 -30.47
N LYS A 58 -18.92 -24.46 -30.01
CA LYS A 58 -19.43 -25.52 -30.89
C LYS A 58 -20.73 -24.98 -31.47
N LYS A 59 -20.87 -25.04 -32.81
CA LYS A 59 -22.13 -24.68 -33.48
C LYS A 59 -23.27 -25.29 -32.66
N PRO A 60 -24.32 -24.52 -32.30
CA PRO A 60 -25.47 -25.13 -31.67
C PRO A 60 -25.95 -26.22 -32.61
N THR A 61 -25.81 -27.47 -32.18
CA THR A 61 -26.48 -28.59 -32.80
C THR A 61 -27.94 -28.39 -32.42
N GLY A 62 -28.66 -27.59 -33.20
CA GLY A 62 -30.10 -27.40 -33.04
C GLY A 62 -30.73 -28.77 -32.84
N LEU A 63 -31.64 -28.87 -31.86
CA LEU A 63 -32.30 -30.12 -31.52
C LEU A 63 -32.81 -30.78 -32.81
N LYS A 64 -32.12 -31.83 -33.25
CA LYS A 64 -32.61 -32.71 -34.29
C LYS A 64 -33.59 -33.67 -33.64
N GLY A 65 -34.84 -33.25 -33.61
CA GLY A 65 -35.99 -34.12 -33.37
C GLY A 65 -36.37 -34.32 -31.91
N ASN A 66 -37.68 -34.39 -31.69
CA ASN A 66 -38.26 -34.89 -30.45
C ASN A 66 -37.99 -36.40 -30.34
N PRO A 67 -37.40 -36.93 -29.25
CA PRO A 67 -37.19 -38.36 -29.12
C PRO A 67 -38.54 -39.09 -28.97
N ASN A 68 -38.82 -40.05 -29.86
CA ASN A 68 -40.10 -40.76 -29.92
C ASN A 68 -40.37 -41.76 -28.78
N LYS A 69 -39.50 -41.88 -27.78
CA LYS A 69 -39.72 -42.74 -26.60
C LYS A 69 -38.99 -42.18 -25.38
N PRO A 70 -39.68 -41.91 -24.25
CA PRO A 70 -39.00 -41.64 -23.00
C PRO A 70 -38.29 -42.94 -22.55
N LYS A 71 -36.96 -42.89 -22.40
CA LYS A 71 -36.23 -43.98 -21.73
C LYS A 71 -36.45 -43.86 -20.22
N GLN A 72 -36.60 -45.03 -19.60
CA GLN A 72 -36.90 -45.27 -18.19
C GLN A 72 -35.93 -44.57 -17.22
N THR A 73 -36.48 -44.42 -16.01
CA THR A 73 -36.02 -43.73 -14.81
C THR A 73 -34.58 -44.01 -14.36
N LEU A 74 -34.04 -42.99 -13.69
CA LEU A 74 -32.72 -42.87 -13.07
C LEU A 74 -32.33 -44.09 -12.21
N THR A 75 -31.17 -44.68 -12.48
CA THR A 75 -30.37 -45.41 -11.49
C THR A 75 -29.17 -44.55 -11.15
N GLU A 76 -29.10 -44.12 -9.89
CA GLU A 76 -27.93 -43.46 -9.32
C GLU A 76 -26.73 -44.40 -9.41
N THR A 77 -25.63 -43.91 -9.96
CA THR A 77 -24.33 -44.58 -9.88
C THR A 77 -23.32 -43.50 -9.56
N ASP A 78 -23.09 -43.32 -8.26
CA ASP A 78 -21.93 -42.61 -7.73
C ASP A 78 -20.68 -43.21 -8.36
N THR A 79 -20.05 -42.44 -9.24
CA THR A 79 -18.76 -42.80 -9.82
C THR A 79 -17.74 -41.82 -9.26
N ASP A 80 -17.14 -42.23 -8.14
CA ASP A 80 -15.89 -41.69 -7.62
C ASP A 80 -14.84 -41.66 -8.74
N THR A 81 -14.66 -40.49 -9.34
CA THR A 81 -13.56 -40.27 -10.28
C THR A 81 -12.31 -39.96 -9.45
N SER A 82 -11.61 -41.03 -9.09
CA SER A 82 -10.24 -41.03 -8.61
C SER A 82 -9.31 -40.55 -9.74
N ASN A 83 -9.23 -39.23 -9.94
CA ASN A 83 -8.19 -38.67 -10.79
C ASN A 83 -6.91 -38.55 -9.96
N SER A 84 -6.16 -39.65 -9.91
CA SER A 84 -4.78 -39.69 -9.44
C SER A 84 -3.91 -38.85 -10.37
N LEU A 85 -3.70 -37.58 -9.98
CA LEU A 85 -2.56 -36.80 -10.45
C LEU A 85 -1.55 -36.78 -9.31
N SER A 86 -0.67 -37.79 -9.32
CA SER A 86 0.56 -37.84 -8.55
C SER A 86 1.42 -36.64 -8.88
N ASN A 87 1.19 -35.53 -8.18
CA ASN A 87 2.21 -34.52 -7.97
C ASN A 87 2.88 -34.88 -6.65
N GLU A 88 3.87 -35.76 -6.72
CA GLU A 88 4.91 -35.85 -5.70
C GLU A 88 5.64 -34.49 -5.67
N ARG A 89 5.08 -33.54 -4.93
CA ARG A 89 5.90 -32.57 -4.22
C ARG A 89 5.97 -33.11 -2.81
N GLU A 90 7.11 -33.72 -2.52
CA GLU A 90 7.55 -33.95 -1.15
C GLU A 90 7.36 -32.64 -0.39
N ASN A 91 6.33 -32.62 0.47
CA ASN A 91 6.23 -31.65 1.54
C ASN A 91 7.41 -31.95 2.47
N ASN A 92 8.55 -31.31 2.22
CA ASN A 92 9.52 -31.15 3.27
C ASN A 92 8.92 -30.14 4.26
N SER A 93 8.30 -30.67 5.31
CA SER A 93 7.61 -29.95 6.37
C SER A 93 8.56 -29.12 7.27
N ASN A 94 9.50 -28.40 6.67
CA ASN A 94 10.36 -27.40 7.32
C ASN A 94 10.02 -25.96 6.87
N GLU A 95 9.18 -25.74 5.86
CA GLU A 95 8.78 -24.38 5.43
C GLU A 95 7.78 -23.69 6.38
N LEU A 96 7.24 -24.40 7.38
CA LEU A 96 6.31 -23.87 8.37
C LEU A 96 7.00 -23.22 9.60
N LEU A 97 8.33 -23.26 9.68
CA LEU A 97 9.08 -22.86 10.87
C LEU A 97 10.32 -22.00 10.61
N ASP A 98 10.40 -21.29 9.47
CA ASP A 98 11.24 -20.07 9.39
C ASP A 98 10.44 -18.81 9.79
N THR A 99 9.49 -19.00 10.72
CA THR A 99 8.79 -17.99 11.51
C THR A 99 9.75 -17.40 12.55
N SER A 100 10.93 -16.94 12.10
CA SER A 100 11.56 -15.84 12.81
C SER A 100 10.59 -14.67 12.65
N ASN A 101 9.73 -14.49 13.66
CA ASN A 101 8.87 -13.33 13.82
C ASN A 101 9.78 -12.11 13.99
N ASN A 102 10.43 -11.67 12.92
CA ASN A 102 11.30 -10.53 12.90
C ASN A 102 10.38 -9.32 12.77
N SER A 103 9.80 -8.92 13.90
CA SER A 103 8.95 -7.74 14.01
C SER A 103 9.65 -6.59 13.29
N LEU A 104 9.01 -6.07 12.24
CA LEU A 104 9.62 -5.03 11.43
C LEU A 104 9.58 -3.72 12.22
N PHE A 105 10.74 -3.08 12.37
CA PHE A 105 10.82 -1.77 12.99
C PHE A 105 10.95 -0.69 11.91
N ILE A 106 10.36 0.47 12.18
CA ILE A 106 10.54 1.68 11.38
C ILE A 106 11.12 2.81 12.22
N LEU A 107 11.76 3.77 11.55
CA LEU A 107 12.27 4.98 12.17
C LEU A 107 11.34 6.16 11.89
N LYS A 108 11.12 7.00 12.90
CA LYS A 108 10.41 8.28 12.77
C LYS A 108 11.30 9.40 13.28
N TYR A 109 11.33 10.50 12.55
CA TYR A 109 12.04 11.70 13.00
C TYR A 109 11.06 12.66 13.68
N ASN A 110 11.31 12.95 14.95
CA ASN A 110 10.53 13.88 15.73
C ASN A 110 11.08 15.30 15.53
N THR A 111 10.31 16.17 14.88
CA THR A 111 10.74 17.54 14.55
C THR A 111 10.77 18.47 15.77
N GLN A 112 10.04 18.14 16.84
CA GLN A 112 10.05 18.94 18.08
C GLN A 112 11.31 18.66 18.90
N THR A 113 11.66 17.38 19.09
CA THR A 113 12.82 16.96 19.90
C THR A 113 14.10 16.88 19.08
N GLY A 114 14.00 16.70 17.77
CA GLY A 114 15.13 16.45 16.87
C GLY A 114 15.69 15.03 16.96
N GLN A 115 14.96 14.11 17.61
CA GLN A 115 15.39 12.73 17.86
C GLN A 115 14.80 11.74 16.85
N ILE A 116 15.45 10.59 16.71
CA ILE A 116 14.95 9.44 15.96
C ILE A 116 14.30 8.48 16.94
N GLU A 117 13.04 8.16 16.68
CA GLU A 117 12.26 7.18 17.43
C GLU A 117 12.16 5.88 16.62
N LYS A 118 12.36 4.75 17.28
CA LYS A 118 12.17 3.42 16.69
C LYS A 118 10.79 2.91 17.08
N THR A 119 9.99 2.50 16.11
CA THR A 119 8.63 2.02 16.32
C THR A 119 8.49 0.60 15.78
N GLU A 120 7.97 -0.31 16.61
CA GLU A 120 7.54 -1.64 16.17
C GLU A 120 6.33 -1.53 15.26
N THR A 121 6.33 -2.29 14.18
CA THR A 121 5.16 -2.43 13.32
C THR A 121 4.55 -3.80 13.50
N ASN A 122 3.24 -3.90 13.29
CA ASN A 122 2.53 -5.18 13.23
C ASN A 122 2.77 -5.91 11.89
N ILE A 123 3.75 -5.48 11.08
CA ILE A 123 4.08 -6.10 9.81
C ILE A 123 4.96 -7.30 10.09
N VAL A 124 4.42 -8.48 9.83
CA VAL A 124 5.18 -9.74 9.82
C VAL A 124 5.66 -9.97 8.39
N LEU A 125 6.98 -10.14 8.24
CA LEU A 125 7.59 -10.49 6.96
C LEU A 125 7.35 -11.98 6.70
N TYR A 126 6.79 -12.32 5.54
CA TYR A 126 6.58 -13.71 5.13
C TYR A 126 7.35 -14.02 3.83
N GLY A 127 8.05 -15.16 3.80
CA GLY A 127 8.65 -15.72 2.58
C GLY A 127 9.65 -14.79 1.88
N LYS A 128 9.45 -14.54 0.57
CA LYS A 128 10.37 -13.79 -0.33
C LYS A 128 10.24 -12.26 -0.25
N MET A 129 9.68 -11.71 0.83
CA MET A 129 9.51 -10.26 0.96
C MET A 129 10.87 -9.55 1.10
N ASP A 130 11.06 -8.49 0.32
CA ASP A 130 12.26 -7.66 0.36
C ASP A 130 12.14 -6.68 1.54
N GLY A 131 12.87 -6.95 2.62
CA GLY A 131 12.76 -6.19 3.87
C GLY A 131 12.97 -4.68 3.72
N ASP A 132 13.82 -4.26 2.78
CA ASP A 132 14.04 -2.83 2.51
C ASP A 132 12.80 -2.21 1.85
N VAL A 133 12.16 -2.93 0.93
CA VAL A 133 10.91 -2.49 0.30
C VAL A 133 9.80 -2.34 1.33
N GLU A 134 9.65 -3.31 2.24
CA GLU A 134 8.62 -3.23 3.28
C GLU A 134 8.85 -2.06 4.23
N LYS A 135 10.10 -1.81 4.63
CA LYS A 135 10.44 -0.68 5.49
C LYS A 135 10.13 0.65 4.81
N VAL A 136 10.51 0.82 3.54
CA VAL A 136 10.18 2.04 2.78
C VAL A 136 8.66 2.26 2.75
N LEU A 137 7.89 1.23 2.39
CA LEU A 137 6.44 1.32 2.33
C LEU A 137 5.82 1.64 3.71
N ALA A 138 6.29 0.97 4.76
CA ALA A 138 5.81 1.17 6.12
C ALA A 138 6.10 2.58 6.64
N MET A 139 7.31 3.11 6.38
CA MET A 139 7.71 4.46 6.79
C MET A 139 6.89 5.55 6.09
N ILE A 140 6.64 5.39 4.78
CA ILE A 140 5.85 6.35 4.00
C ILE A 140 4.37 6.26 4.43
N LYS A 141 3.81 5.05 4.49
CA LYS A 141 2.44 4.81 4.94
C LYS A 141 2.19 5.38 6.33
N GLY A 142 3.12 5.16 7.27
CA GLY A 142 3.02 5.68 8.64
C GLY A 142 3.14 7.21 8.75
N ASN A 143 3.74 7.88 7.77
CA ASN A 143 3.81 9.35 7.74
C ASN A 143 2.59 9.99 7.08
N ASN A 144 1.97 9.31 6.12
CA ASN A 144 0.83 9.82 5.36
C ASN A 144 -0.52 9.35 5.91
N ASP A 145 -0.62 9.14 7.23
CA ASP A 145 -1.84 8.69 7.90
C ASP A 145 -2.46 7.42 7.29
N GLY A 146 -1.63 6.52 6.77
CA GLY A 146 -2.07 5.28 6.13
C GLY A 146 -2.38 5.39 4.64
N ALA A 147 -2.28 6.58 4.03
CA ALA A 147 -2.59 6.85 2.63
C ALA A 147 -1.50 6.36 1.65
N LEU A 148 -1.19 5.07 1.70
CA LEU A 148 -0.38 4.36 0.71
C LEU A 148 -0.77 2.87 0.68
N ASP A 149 -1.13 2.38 -0.50
CA ASP A 149 -1.34 0.94 -0.70
C ASP A 149 -0.04 0.26 -1.15
N GLY A 150 0.63 -0.37 -0.19
CA GLY A 150 1.87 -1.12 -0.40
C GLY A 150 1.70 -2.48 -1.10
N SER A 151 0.46 -2.94 -1.33
CA SER A 151 0.22 -4.16 -2.10
C SER A 151 0.35 -3.92 -3.61
N ILE A 152 0.21 -2.67 -4.05
CA ILE A 152 0.29 -2.29 -5.46
C ILE A 152 1.72 -2.50 -5.99
N LYS A 153 1.83 -3.24 -7.10
CA LYS A 153 3.11 -3.59 -7.74
C LYS A 153 3.95 -2.36 -8.13
N SER A 154 3.33 -1.28 -8.64
CA SER A 154 4.05 -0.05 -8.97
C SER A 154 4.69 0.57 -7.73
N ASN A 155 3.93 0.70 -6.63
CA ASN A 155 4.43 1.24 -5.38
C ASN A 155 5.59 0.41 -4.82
N ARG A 156 5.52 -0.92 -4.93
CA ARG A 156 6.62 -1.82 -4.56
C ARG A 156 7.87 -1.61 -5.41
N ASN A 157 7.71 -1.49 -6.72
CA ASN A 157 8.83 -1.23 -7.62
C ASN A 157 9.46 0.14 -7.34
N ASP A 158 8.64 1.17 -7.12
CA ASP A 158 9.10 2.51 -6.79
C ASP A 158 9.78 2.54 -5.42
N ALA A 159 9.26 1.81 -4.43
CA ALA A 159 9.90 1.63 -3.12
C ALA A 159 11.27 0.94 -3.25
N LYS A 160 11.38 -0.10 -4.09
CA LYS A 160 12.66 -0.76 -4.39
C LYS A 160 13.66 0.20 -5.01
N ASN A 161 13.22 1.02 -5.95
CA ASN A 161 14.06 2.03 -6.60
C ASN A 161 14.50 3.11 -5.61
N LEU A 162 13.59 3.55 -4.74
CA LEU A 162 13.88 4.51 -3.69
C LEU A 162 14.88 3.96 -2.67
N ALA A 163 14.70 2.72 -2.19
CA ALA A 163 15.63 2.04 -1.29
C ALA A 163 17.05 2.02 -1.88
N LYS A 164 17.19 1.57 -3.14
CA LYS A 164 18.47 1.57 -3.86
C LYS A 164 19.08 2.97 -3.95
N LYS A 165 18.27 4.00 -4.20
CA LYS A 165 18.73 5.39 -4.31
C LYS A 165 19.22 5.94 -2.97
N LEU A 166 18.53 5.61 -1.88
CA LEU A 166 18.95 5.97 -0.52
C LEU A 166 20.25 5.26 -0.13
N GLN A 167 20.38 3.97 -0.44
CA GLN A 167 21.56 3.17 -0.13
C GLN A 167 22.83 3.67 -0.84
N LYS A 168 22.69 4.20 -2.06
CA LYS A 168 23.78 4.79 -2.85
C LYS A 168 24.22 6.20 -2.40
N LEU A 169 23.65 6.74 -1.33
CA LEU A 169 24.13 8.02 -0.81
C LEU A 169 25.54 7.86 -0.23
N PRO A 170 26.50 8.76 -0.53
CA PRO A 170 27.88 8.60 -0.06
C PRO A 170 28.02 8.51 1.47
N ALA A 171 27.11 9.12 2.24
CA ALA A 171 27.11 9.03 3.69
C ALA A 171 26.62 7.66 4.19
N VAL A 172 25.71 7.02 3.45
CA VAL A 172 25.18 5.68 3.75
C VAL A 172 26.19 4.62 3.36
N GLU A 173 26.80 4.72 2.17
CA GLU A 173 27.84 3.78 1.73
C GLU A 173 29.07 3.80 2.65
N LYS A 174 29.39 4.96 3.23
CA LYS A 174 30.48 5.12 4.21
C LYS A 174 30.06 4.76 5.65
N GLY A 175 28.84 4.26 5.86
CA GLY A 175 28.34 3.86 7.19
C GLY A 175 28.15 5.02 8.18
N LYS A 176 28.16 6.28 7.73
CA LYS A 176 27.99 7.45 8.61
C LYS A 176 26.54 7.63 9.07
N THR A 177 25.58 7.06 8.33
CA THR A 177 24.16 7.08 8.65
C THR A 177 23.49 5.89 7.97
N SER A 178 22.31 5.47 8.43
CA SER A 178 21.52 4.45 7.72
C SER A 178 20.61 5.10 6.69
N TRP A 179 20.26 4.35 5.64
CA TRP A 179 19.30 4.80 4.65
C TRP A 179 17.92 5.08 5.27
N GLU A 180 17.55 4.32 6.31
CA GLU A 180 16.31 4.49 7.07
C GLU A 180 16.30 5.83 7.80
N MET A 181 17.42 6.22 8.42
CA MET A 181 17.53 7.52 9.09
C MET A 181 17.36 8.67 8.09
N VAL A 182 17.94 8.55 6.89
CA VAL A 182 17.74 9.55 5.84
C VAL A 182 16.28 9.66 5.44
N LEU A 183 15.59 8.53 5.22
CA LEU A 183 14.18 8.54 4.85
C LEU A 183 13.31 9.09 5.99
N ALA A 184 13.57 8.72 7.24
CA ALA A 184 12.86 9.22 8.41
C ALA A 184 12.99 10.75 8.53
N MET A 185 14.20 11.28 8.33
CA MET A 185 14.46 12.71 8.34
C MET A 185 13.71 13.44 7.23
N ILE A 186 13.74 12.92 5.99
CA ILE A 186 12.98 13.52 4.88
C ILE A 186 11.50 13.57 5.21
N LEU A 187 10.93 12.45 5.64
CA LEU A 187 9.51 12.35 5.92
C LEU A 187 9.09 13.26 7.08
N GLY A 188 9.83 13.24 8.20
CA GLY A 188 9.49 14.04 9.37
C GLY A 188 9.58 15.54 9.11
N VAL A 189 10.68 15.99 8.49
CA VAL A 189 10.95 17.42 8.30
C VAL A 189 10.06 18.08 7.23
N MET A 190 9.57 17.28 6.29
CA MET A 190 8.72 17.75 5.19
C MET A 190 7.23 17.52 5.43
N LYS A 191 6.85 16.75 6.46
CA LYS A 191 5.46 16.49 6.81
C LYS A 191 4.66 17.79 7.01
N ASP A 192 5.27 18.74 7.70
CA ASP A 192 4.65 20.03 8.05
C ASP A 192 4.82 21.10 6.95
N ASP A 193 5.56 20.77 5.88
CA ASP A 193 5.74 21.69 4.76
C ASP A 193 4.55 21.60 3.81
N LYS A 194 3.75 22.67 3.78
CA LYS A 194 2.52 22.80 2.98
C LYS A 194 2.70 22.40 1.51
N TYR A 195 3.92 22.49 0.97
CA TYR A 195 4.22 22.15 -0.43
C TYR A 195 4.69 20.70 -0.64
N TYR A 196 5.05 19.98 0.42
CA TYR A 196 5.70 18.67 0.32
C TYR A 196 4.89 17.55 0.96
N GLY A 197 3.94 17.83 1.85
CA GLY A 197 3.06 16.80 2.40
C GLY A 197 2.39 15.93 1.33
N SER A 198 1.89 16.55 0.25
CA SER A 198 1.34 15.80 -0.90
C SER A 198 2.40 15.07 -1.71
N LYS A 199 3.61 15.63 -1.85
CA LYS A 199 4.72 15.04 -2.63
C LYS A 199 5.46 13.91 -1.92
N LEU A 200 5.11 13.62 -0.67
CA LEU A 200 5.65 12.48 0.06
C LEU A 200 4.63 11.35 0.18
N SER A 201 3.51 11.44 -0.54
CA SER A 201 2.41 10.49 -0.44
C SER A 201 2.80 9.09 -0.94
N SER A 202 3.76 9.02 -1.87
CA SER A 202 4.19 7.76 -2.49
C SER A 202 5.72 7.65 -2.67
N PRO A 203 6.28 6.42 -2.77
CA PRO A 203 7.71 6.23 -3.03
C PRO A 203 8.19 6.92 -4.31
N LYS A 204 7.33 6.97 -5.34
CA LYS A 204 7.65 7.60 -6.62
C LYS A 204 7.91 9.08 -6.48
N GLU A 205 7.04 9.81 -5.78
CA GLU A 205 7.19 11.26 -5.63
C GLU A 205 8.43 11.63 -4.82
N ILE A 206 8.77 10.84 -3.80
CA ILE A 206 10.03 10.97 -3.05
C ILE A 206 11.22 10.72 -3.98
N TYR A 207 11.16 9.65 -4.79
CA TYR A 207 12.21 9.31 -5.73
C TYR A 207 12.46 10.42 -6.76
N ASP A 208 11.40 10.96 -7.35
CA ASP A 208 11.46 12.01 -8.36
C ASP A 208 12.03 13.32 -7.79
N ASN A 209 11.70 13.65 -6.55
CA ASN A 209 12.13 14.88 -5.88
C ASN A 209 13.36 14.70 -4.97
N PHE A 210 13.99 13.53 -4.99
CA PHE A 210 14.93 13.07 -3.97
C PHE A 210 16.03 14.06 -3.63
N GLY A 211 16.75 14.59 -4.63
CA GLY A 211 17.88 15.50 -4.40
C GLY A 211 17.45 16.80 -3.72
N LYS A 212 16.28 17.35 -4.10
CA LYS A 212 15.71 18.55 -3.48
C LYS A 212 15.33 18.27 -2.03
N LEU A 213 14.63 17.15 -1.80
CA LEU A 213 14.19 16.73 -0.47
C LEU A 213 15.36 16.51 0.50
N VAL A 214 16.42 15.82 0.06
CA VAL A 214 17.63 15.59 0.87
C VAL A 214 18.29 16.91 1.26
N THR A 215 18.49 17.81 0.29
CA THR A 215 19.12 19.12 0.54
C THR A 215 18.30 19.95 1.52
N GLN A 216 16.99 20.07 1.29
CA GLN A 216 16.11 20.85 2.15
C GLN A 216 16.01 20.25 3.57
N SER A 217 16.00 18.92 3.69
CA SER A 217 15.99 18.24 4.98
C SER A 217 17.25 18.57 5.77
N ARG A 218 18.42 18.54 5.11
CA ARG A 218 19.70 18.89 5.74
C ARG A 218 19.69 20.34 6.25
N ILE A 219 19.21 21.28 5.44
CA ILE A 219 19.13 22.71 5.80
C ILE A 219 18.22 22.88 7.04
N LYS A 220 16.99 22.36 6.99
CA LYS A 220 16.05 22.47 8.10
C LYS A 220 16.59 21.83 9.39
N ILE A 221 17.27 20.69 9.31
CA ILE A 221 17.89 20.06 10.49
C ILE A 221 18.99 20.94 11.08
N GLN A 222 19.83 21.55 10.25
CA GLN A 222 20.85 22.49 10.72
C GLN A 222 20.22 23.71 11.41
N GLU A 223 19.17 24.29 10.83
CA GLU A 223 18.43 25.40 11.45
C GLU A 223 17.81 25.02 12.79
N MET A 224 17.20 23.84 12.88
CA MET A 224 16.63 23.34 14.14
C MET A 224 17.70 23.17 15.22
N GLN A 225 18.84 22.55 14.87
CA GLN A 225 19.96 22.38 15.79
C GLN A 225 20.55 23.72 16.24
N GLN A 226 20.65 24.70 15.34
CA GLN A 226 21.09 26.05 15.69
C GLN A 226 20.12 26.74 16.66
N LYS A 227 18.80 26.65 16.40
CA LYS A 227 17.76 27.20 17.28
C LYS A 227 17.82 26.56 18.67
N GLN A 228 17.96 25.24 18.76
CA GLN A 228 18.08 24.54 20.04
C GLN A 228 19.34 24.97 20.81
N ARG A 229 20.48 25.11 20.13
CA ARG A 229 21.74 25.59 20.76
C ARG A 229 21.66 27.03 21.24
N LYS A 230 20.93 27.92 20.55
CA LYS A 230 20.70 29.29 21.01
C LYS A 230 19.84 29.32 22.27
N LYS A 231 18.74 28.55 22.28
CA LYS A 231 17.89 28.38 23.47
C LYS A 231 18.66 27.82 24.67
N SER A 232 19.51 26.81 24.46
CA SER A 232 20.29 26.21 25.56
C SER A 232 21.38 27.15 26.10
N LYS A 233 21.81 28.14 25.31
CA LYS A 233 22.83 29.13 25.71
C LYS A 233 22.24 30.42 26.28
N GLY A 234 20.90 30.54 26.39
CA GLY A 234 20.23 31.75 26.88
C GLY A 234 20.40 32.97 25.96
N VAL A 235 20.82 32.78 24.71
CA VAL A 235 20.97 33.86 23.73
C VAL A 235 19.65 33.98 22.98
N PHE A 236 18.79 34.88 23.44
CA PHE A 236 17.53 35.26 22.77
C PHE A 236 17.80 36.20 21.60
#